data_AF-A0A9W8JD31-F1
#
_entry.id   AF-A0A9W8JD31-F1
#
_cell.length_a   1.000
_cell.length_b   1.000
_cell.length_c   1.000
_cell.angle_alpha   90.00
_cell.angle_beta   90.00
_cell.angle_gamma   90.00
#
_symmetry.space_group_name_H-M   'P 1'
#
loop_
_entity.id
_entity.type
_entity.pdbx_description
1 polymer ?
#
loop_
_entity_poly.entity_id
_entity_poly.type
_entity_poly.pdbx_seq_one_letter_code
_entity_poly.pdbx_strand_id
1 'polypeptide(L)'
;MGAVCMALEQTALGTGIRYDDIQALNAYWSQIRILYSCFDANVRASDSSVFDHEMPGGQYTNLMFQASQLGLGEQWNVIKQKYIEANDLCGNIIKVTPSSKVVGDFAQWLTSNNFTKKDVLERADQLDFPSSVVEFFQGYLGQPVGGFPEPLRSKIIRNKPRIDGRPGATMDPLDFKKTKQELRAKFGKHITDADVTSYVMYPKVFEEYQGFIEKYGDLSVVPTRYFLGRPDVGEEMHISIEKGKTLIIRLMAVGPVVEGHAQRDVWFEVNGEVRAVSVEDKNSAVETVSRERATSDPGSVGAPMSGVVVEVRVKDGQEIKKGDPVCVLSAMKMESAVTAPVSGHVKRVVVHEGDSINQGDLVVEIVH
;
A
#
# COMPACT_ATOMS: atom_id res chain seq x y z
N MET A 1 9.40 -19.34 -21.56
CA MET A 1 10.58 -20.19 -21.82
C MET A 1 10.28 -21.33 -22.78
N GLY A 2 9.43 -22.30 -22.41
CA GLY A 2 9.14 -23.47 -23.27
C GLY A 2 8.74 -23.14 -24.71
N ALA A 3 7.82 -22.18 -24.90
CA ALA A 3 7.42 -21.73 -26.23
C ALA A 3 8.60 -21.21 -27.09
N VAL A 4 9.51 -20.42 -26.51
CA VAL A 4 10.68 -19.88 -27.23
C VAL A 4 11.69 -20.98 -27.57
N CYS A 5 11.96 -21.90 -26.64
CA CYS A 5 12.87 -23.02 -26.89
C CYS A 5 12.36 -23.89 -28.04
N MET A 6 11.08 -24.29 -27.98
CA MET A 6 10.47 -25.11 -29.01
C MET A 6 10.33 -24.41 -30.36
N ALA A 7 10.12 -23.09 -30.36
CA ALA A 7 10.07 -22.31 -31.60
C ALA A 7 11.43 -22.25 -32.32
N LEU A 8 12.54 -22.35 -31.58
CA LEU A 8 13.90 -22.27 -32.13
C LEU A 8 14.54 -23.65 -32.35
N GLU A 9 13.99 -24.71 -31.77
CA GLU A 9 14.62 -26.05 -31.74
C GLU A 9 14.94 -26.62 -33.13
N GLN A 10 14.08 -26.37 -34.13
CA GLN A 10 14.29 -26.83 -35.51
C GLN A 10 15.08 -25.84 -36.38
N THR A 11 15.66 -24.82 -35.76
CA THR A 11 16.48 -23.81 -36.44
C THR A 11 17.95 -23.99 -36.07
N ALA A 12 18.84 -23.26 -36.75
CA ALA A 12 20.25 -23.20 -36.37
C ALA A 12 20.49 -22.47 -35.01
N LEU A 13 19.43 -21.92 -34.40
CA LEU A 13 19.47 -21.16 -33.15
C LEU A 13 18.85 -21.93 -31.96
N GLY A 14 18.79 -23.27 -32.04
CA GLY A 14 18.33 -24.11 -30.93
C GLY A 14 19.06 -23.77 -29.63
N THR A 15 18.32 -23.73 -28.51
CA THR A 15 18.86 -23.23 -27.23
C THR A 15 19.70 -24.27 -26.49
N GLY A 16 19.62 -25.55 -26.88
CA GLY A 16 20.26 -26.67 -26.18
C GLY A 16 19.62 -27.02 -24.84
N ILE A 17 18.50 -26.39 -24.47
CA ILE A 17 17.77 -26.67 -23.23
C ILE A 17 16.82 -27.84 -23.48
N ARG A 18 16.93 -28.90 -22.68
CA ARG A 18 16.10 -30.09 -22.83
C ARG A 18 14.64 -29.80 -22.53
N TYR A 19 13.76 -30.28 -23.40
CA TYR A 19 12.31 -30.16 -23.23
C TYR A 19 11.80 -30.78 -21.93
N ASP A 20 12.32 -31.96 -21.55
CA ASP A 20 11.92 -32.66 -20.33
C ASP A 20 12.16 -31.82 -19.07
N ASP A 21 13.30 -31.13 -19.00
CA ASP A 21 13.66 -30.27 -17.87
C ASP A 21 12.69 -29.07 -17.78
N ILE A 22 12.26 -28.53 -18.93
CA ILE A 22 11.25 -27.47 -19.00
C ILE A 22 9.88 -27.99 -18.52
N GLN A 23 9.47 -29.19 -18.96
CA GLN A 23 8.17 -29.75 -18.57
C GLN A 23 8.10 -30.08 -17.09
N ALA A 24 9.18 -30.61 -16.50
CA ALA A 24 9.25 -30.88 -15.08
C ALA A 24 9.04 -29.58 -14.26
N LEU A 25 9.73 -28.50 -14.63
CA LEU A 25 9.56 -27.19 -13.99
C LEU A 25 8.15 -26.63 -14.21
N ASN A 26 7.60 -26.76 -15.41
CA ASN A 26 6.27 -26.26 -15.73
C ASN A 26 5.20 -26.96 -14.89
N ALA A 27 5.24 -28.30 -14.81
CA ALA A 27 4.29 -29.07 -14.01
C ALA A 27 4.32 -28.68 -12.53
N TYR A 28 5.53 -28.49 -11.97
CA TYR A 28 5.69 -28.02 -10.59
C TYR A 28 5.10 -26.62 -10.40
N TRP A 29 5.53 -25.63 -11.19
CA TRP A 29 5.10 -24.24 -11.02
C TRP A 29 3.62 -24.03 -11.33
N SER A 30 3.01 -24.81 -12.23
CA SER A 30 1.57 -24.78 -12.47
C SER A 30 0.77 -25.14 -11.22
N GLN A 31 1.23 -26.11 -10.42
CA GLN A 31 0.58 -26.48 -9.16
C GLN A 31 0.83 -25.44 -8.07
N ILE A 32 2.08 -25.02 -7.89
CA ILE A 32 2.45 -24.04 -6.85
C ILE A 32 1.74 -22.71 -7.06
N ARG A 33 1.58 -22.26 -8.31
CA ARG A 33 0.91 -20.98 -8.62
C ARG A 33 -0.53 -20.92 -8.11
N ILE A 34 -1.24 -22.05 -8.05
CA ILE A 34 -2.63 -22.10 -7.56
C ILE A 34 -2.72 -21.62 -6.11
N LEU A 35 -1.70 -21.88 -5.29
CA LEU A 35 -1.67 -21.45 -3.89
C LEU A 35 -1.67 -19.92 -3.74
N TYR A 36 -1.24 -19.20 -4.77
CA TYR A 36 -1.14 -17.73 -4.79
C TYR A 36 -2.31 -17.07 -5.54
N SER A 37 -3.41 -17.79 -5.82
CA SER A 37 -4.54 -17.27 -6.59
C SER A 37 -5.19 -16.03 -5.98
N CYS A 38 -5.11 -15.87 -4.65
CA CYS A 38 -5.61 -14.68 -3.95
C CYS A 38 -4.86 -13.39 -4.29
N PHE A 39 -3.69 -13.48 -4.93
CA PHE A 39 -2.90 -12.34 -5.39
C PHE A 39 -2.98 -12.10 -6.91
N ASP A 40 -3.80 -12.88 -7.64
CA ASP A 40 -3.88 -12.73 -9.10
C ASP A 40 -4.59 -11.42 -9.46
N ALA A 41 -3.93 -10.57 -10.24
CA ALA A 41 -4.47 -9.31 -10.75
C ALA A 41 -5.59 -9.52 -11.79
N ASN A 42 -5.87 -10.77 -12.18
CA ASN A 42 -6.95 -11.16 -13.08
C ASN A 42 -6.86 -10.49 -14.46
N VAL A 43 -5.65 -10.16 -14.91
CA VAL A 43 -5.38 -9.68 -16.27
C VAL A 43 -5.35 -10.89 -17.21
N ARG A 44 -6.47 -11.14 -17.89
CA ARG A 44 -6.71 -12.39 -18.65
C ARG A 44 -6.22 -12.39 -20.09
N ALA A 45 -5.94 -11.21 -20.66
CA ALA A 45 -5.59 -11.07 -22.06
C ALA A 45 -4.43 -10.09 -22.24
N SER A 46 -3.69 -10.27 -23.33
CA SER A 46 -2.70 -9.31 -23.79
C SER A 46 -3.39 -8.00 -24.21
N ASP A 47 -2.87 -6.87 -23.74
CA ASP A 47 -3.31 -5.54 -24.16
C ASP A 47 -2.24 -4.88 -25.04
N SER A 48 -2.56 -4.67 -26.32
CA SER A 48 -1.66 -4.03 -27.28
C SER A 48 -1.57 -2.52 -27.11
N SER A 49 -2.47 -1.88 -26.35
CA SER A 49 -2.40 -0.43 -26.08
C SER A 49 -1.18 -0.03 -25.25
N VAL A 50 -0.39 -1.00 -24.78
CA VAL A 50 0.94 -0.75 -24.19
C VAL A 50 1.87 0.03 -25.12
N PHE A 51 1.69 -0.08 -26.44
CA PHE A 51 2.44 0.72 -27.42
C PHE A 51 2.03 2.19 -27.46
N ASP A 52 0.86 2.53 -26.91
CA ASP A 52 0.38 3.91 -26.81
C ASP A 52 0.74 4.51 -25.44
N HIS A 53 0.35 3.81 -24.36
CA HIS A 53 0.47 4.35 -23.00
C HIS A 53 1.81 4.02 -22.33
N GLU A 54 2.54 3.02 -22.82
CA GLU A 54 3.89 2.65 -22.37
C GLU A 54 4.00 2.44 -20.85
N MET A 55 2.93 1.91 -20.22
CA MET A 55 2.94 1.59 -18.79
C MET A 55 3.69 0.27 -18.60
N PRO A 56 4.71 0.22 -17.73
CA PRO A 56 5.31 -1.05 -17.34
C PRO A 56 4.29 -1.97 -16.66
N GLY A 57 4.49 -3.29 -16.74
CA GLY A 57 3.52 -4.28 -16.25
C GLY A 57 3.05 -4.03 -14.80
N GLY A 58 3.99 -3.88 -13.86
CA GLY A 58 3.64 -3.59 -12.45
C GLY A 58 2.93 -2.24 -12.26
N GLN A 59 3.24 -1.24 -13.07
CA GLN A 59 2.54 0.05 -13.02
C GLN A 59 1.09 -0.09 -13.50
N TYR A 60 0.85 -0.87 -14.56
CA TYR A 60 -0.49 -1.08 -15.11
C TYR A 60 -1.44 -1.69 -14.08
N THR A 61 -1.03 -2.78 -13.43
CA THR A 61 -1.85 -3.46 -12.41
C THR A 61 -2.03 -2.62 -11.15
N ASN A 62 -0.97 -1.94 -10.70
CA ASN A 62 -1.06 -1.06 -9.53
C ASN A 62 -2.00 0.13 -9.77
N LEU A 63 -1.90 0.75 -10.95
CA LEU A 63 -2.72 1.90 -11.32
C LEU A 63 -4.20 1.51 -11.47
N MET A 64 -4.48 0.31 -12.01
CA MET A 64 -5.83 -0.24 -12.08
C MET A 64 -6.43 -0.46 -10.69
N PHE A 65 -5.65 -1.02 -9.76
CA PHE A 65 -6.10 -1.21 -8.38
C PHE A 65 -6.36 0.13 -7.68
N GLN A 66 -5.45 1.10 -7.82
CA GLN A 66 -5.63 2.45 -7.26
C GLN A 66 -6.87 3.15 -7.83
N ALA A 67 -7.06 3.10 -9.14
CA ALA A 67 -8.25 3.66 -9.80
C ALA A 67 -9.54 3.04 -9.26
N SER A 68 -9.57 1.72 -9.06
CA SER A 68 -10.72 1.04 -8.46
C SER A 68 -11.01 1.51 -7.04
N GLN A 69 -9.97 1.72 -6.22
CA GLN A 69 -10.12 2.20 -4.85
C GLN A 69 -10.63 3.65 -4.76
N LEU A 70 -10.33 4.48 -5.78
CA LEU A 70 -10.81 5.85 -5.90
C LEU A 70 -12.18 5.97 -6.58
N GLY A 71 -12.85 4.86 -6.89
CA GLY A 71 -14.12 4.87 -7.62
C GLY A 71 -14.00 5.24 -9.10
N LEU A 72 -12.79 5.24 -9.66
CA LEU A 72 -12.49 5.55 -11.06
C LEU A 72 -12.31 4.30 -11.93
N GLY A 73 -12.66 3.11 -11.42
CA GLY A 73 -12.47 1.84 -12.12
C GLY A 73 -13.13 1.80 -13.51
N GLU A 74 -14.32 2.39 -13.64
CA GLU A 74 -15.04 2.48 -14.93
C GLU A 74 -14.37 3.44 -15.93
N GLN A 75 -13.51 4.34 -15.44
CA GLN A 75 -12.79 5.34 -16.24
C GLN A 75 -11.40 4.86 -16.67
N TRP A 76 -11.14 3.55 -16.64
CA TRP A 76 -9.82 3.00 -16.96
C TRP A 76 -9.25 3.50 -18.29
N ASN A 77 -10.07 3.52 -19.35
CA ASN A 77 -9.64 4.03 -20.66
C ASN A 77 -9.28 5.52 -20.64
N VAL A 78 -9.98 6.33 -19.83
CA VAL A 78 -9.64 7.75 -19.64
C VAL A 78 -8.30 7.86 -18.92
N ILE A 79 -8.06 7.06 -17.88
CA ILE A 79 -6.78 7.04 -17.17
C ILE A 79 -5.63 6.67 -18.11
N LYS A 80 -5.81 5.70 -19.00
CA LYS A 80 -4.80 5.35 -20.02
C LYS A 80 -4.44 6.55 -20.91
N GLN A 81 -5.45 7.31 -21.36
CA GLN A 81 -5.22 8.54 -22.13
C GLN A 81 -4.54 9.64 -21.31
N LYS A 82 -4.96 9.83 -20.05
CA LYS A 82 -4.32 10.77 -19.13
C LYS A 82 -2.88 10.40 -18.77
N TYR A 83 -2.54 9.11 -18.82
CA TYR A 83 -1.17 8.66 -18.65
C TYR A 83 -0.26 9.11 -19.82
N ILE A 84 -0.77 9.10 -21.04
CA ILE A 84 -0.08 9.64 -22.22
C ILE A 84 0.09 11.15 -22.09
N GLU A 85 -1.00 11.88 -21.75
CA GLU A 85 -0.95 13.33 -21.52
C GLU A 85 0.04 13.71 -20.41
N ALA A 86 0.08 12.94 -19.32
CA ALA A 86 1.01 13.14 -18.22
C ALA A 86 2.47 12.89 -18.64
N ASN A 87 2.74 11.85 -19.43
CA ASN A 87 4.08 11.59 -19.96
C ASN A 87 4.58 12.77 -20.82
N ASP A 88 3.70 13.32 -21.66
CA ASP A 88 4.02 14.51 -22.45
C ASP A 88 4.33 15.72 -21.57
N LEU A 89 3.51 15.97 -20.53
CA LEU A 89 3.72 17.05 -19.56
C LEU A 89 5.05 16.90 -18.82
N CYS A 90 5.49 15.67 -18.58
CA CYS A 90 6.81 15.38 -18.00
C CYS A 90 7.97 15.53 -18.98
N GLY A 91 7.73 15.74 -20.27
CA GLY A 91 8.76 15.88 -21.31
C GLY A 91 9.11 14.58 -22.04
N ASN A 92 8.16 13.64 -22.12
CA ASN A 92 8.32 12.32 -22.74
C ASN A 92 9.47 11.51 -22.10
N ILE A 93 9.24 11.08 -20.87
CA ILE A 93 10.28 10.45 -20.05
C ILE A 93 10.34 8.93 -20.22
N ILE A 94 11.48 8.36 -19.83
CA ILE A 94 11.60 6.91 -19.61
C ILE A 94 10.79 6.56 -18.36
N LYS A 95 9.87 5.60 -18.51
CA LYS A 95 8.92 5.19 -17.46
C LYS A 95 9.31 3.83 -16.90
N VAL A 96 9.87 3.84 -15.71
CA VAL A 96 10.16 2.67 -14.87
C VAL A 96 10.04 3.11 -13.40
N THR A 97 9.95 2.22 -12.43
CA THR A 97 9.94 2.64 -11.03
C THR A 97 11.19 3.47 -10.70
N PRO A 98 11.08 4.69 -10.14
CA PRO A 98 9.85 5.37 -9.67
C PRO A 98 9.19 6.35 -10.66
N SER A 99 9.79 6.69 -11.81
CA SER A 99 9.20 7.64 -12.78
C SER A 99 7.86 7.20 -13.36
N SER A 100 7.62 5.89 -13.53
CA SER A 100 6.32 5.36 -13.97
C SER A 100 5.19 5.67 -12.97
N LYS A 101 5.52 5.74 -11.67
CA LYS A 101 4.59 6.14 -10.62
C LYS A 101 4.28 7.63 -10.72
N VAL A 102 5.27 8.48 -10.98
CA VAL A 102 5.06 9.93 -11.18
C VAL A 102 4.01 10.18 -12.26
N VAL A 103 4.16 9.53 -13.41
CA VAL A 103 3.20 9.66 -14.52
C VAL A 103 1.83 9.09 -14.13
N GLY A 104 1.80 7.99 -13.37
CA GLY A 104 0.55 7.37 -12.89
C GLY A 104 -0.23 8.22 -11.90
N ASP A 105 0.46 8.80 -10.92
CA ASP A 105 -0.13 9.72 -9.94
C ASP A 105 -0.62 10.99 -10.63
N PHE A 106 0.15 11.51 -11.61
CA PHE A 106 -0.26 12.66 -12.41
C PHE A 106 -1.50 12.35 -13.26
N ALA A 107 -1.55 11.18 -13.90
CA ALA A 107 -2.69 10.73 -14.69
C ALA A 107 -3.97 10.61 -13.85
N GLN A 108 -3.88 9.97 -12.67
CA GLN A 108 -5.01 9.89 -11.75
C GLN A 108 -5.47 11.26 -11.30
N TRP A 109 -4.54 12.15 -10.96
CA TRP A 109 -4.87 13.51 -10.55
C TRP A 109 -5.57 14.30 -11.67
N LEU A 110 -5.12 14.15 -12.92
CA LEU A 110 -5.81 14.72 -14.09
C LEU A 110 -7.23 14.18 -14.21
N THR A 111 -7.42 12.86 -14.07
CA THR A 111 -8.74 12.21 -14.16
C THR A 111 -9.66 12.65 -13.03
N SER A 112 -9.22 12.57 -11.76
CA SER A 112 -10.03 12.93 -10.59
C SER A 112 -10.54 14.38 -10.63
N ASN A 113 -9.76 15.29 -11.20
CA ASN A 113 -10.11 16.71 -11.28
C ASN A 113 -10.68 17.12 -12.64
N ASN A 114 -10.87 16.19 -13.57
CA ASN A 114 -11.28 16.45 -14.96
C ASN A 114 -10.40 17.49 -15.67
N PHE A 115 -9.09 17.51 -15.38
CA PHE A 115 -8.15 18.41 -16.01
C PHE A 115 -7.63 17.88 -17.35
N THR A 116 -7.38 18.80 -18.27
CA THR A 116 -6.69 18.57 -19.53
C THR A 116 -5.23 18.98 -19.44
N LYS A 117 -4.39 18.47 -20.36
CA LYS A 117 -3.03 18.99 -20.59
C LYS A 117 -2.98 20.53 -20.70
N LYS A 118 -3.96 21.14 -21.35
CA LYS A 118 -4.04 22.60 -21.52
C LYS A 118 -4.24 23.32 -20.19
N ASP A 119 -5.15 22.81 -19.34
CA ASP A 119 -5.41 23.37 -18.02
C ASP A 119 -4.14 23.45 -17.16
N VAL A 120 -3.32 22.40 -17.21
CA VAL A 120 -2.04 22.35 -16.50
C VAL A 120 -1.08 23.41 -17.02
N LEU A 121 -0.89 23.50 -18.34
CA LEU A 121 0.08 24.45 -18.92
C LEU A 121 -0.29 25.91 -18.62
N GLU A 122 -1.58 26.22 -18.63
CA GLU A 122 -2.07 27.57 -18.35
C GLU A 122 -2.00 27.91 -16.86
N ARG A 123 -2.40 26.99 -15.97
CA ARG A 123 -2.69 27.28 -14.55
C ARG A 123 -1.80 26.56 -13.53
N ALA A 124 -0.69 25.92 -13.94
CA ALA A 124 0.15 25.14 -13.01
C ALA A 124 0.58 25.88 -11.73
N ASP A 125 0.79 27.19 -11.80
CA ASP A 125 1.15 28.02 -10.64
C ASP A 125 0.03 28.13 -9.58
N GLN A 126 -1.19 27.68 -9.88
CA GLN A 126 -2.37 27.75 -9.01
C GLN A 126 -2.89 26.37 -8.59
N LEU A 127 -2.32 25.28 -9.13
CA LEU A 127 -2.79 23.91 -8.90
C LEU A 127 -1.95 23.18 -7.85
N ASP A 128 -2.58 22.33 -7.04
CA ASP A 128 -1.89 21.48 -6.07
C ASP A 128 -1.67 20.09 -6.66
N PHE A 129 -0.40 19.79 -6.99
CA PHE A 129 0.02 18.54 -7.63
C PHE A 129 0.33 17.45 -6.58
N PRO A 130 0.23 16.16 -6.97
CA PRO A 130 0.74 15.06 -6.16
C PRO A 130 2.22 15.25 -5.79
N SER A 131 2.62 14.83 -4.60
CA SER A 131 3.99 14.99 -4.11
C SER A 131 5.02 14.36 -5.04
N SER A 132 4.74 13.18 -5.60
CA SER A 132 5.61 12.49 -6.56
C SER A 132 5.90 13.31 -7.82
N VAL A 133 4.90 14.07 -8.30
CA VAL A 133 5.04 14.98 -9.45
C VAL A 133 5.91 16.17 -9.07
N VAL A 134 5.64 16.78 -7.92
CA VAL A 134 6.44 17.91 -7.43
C VAL A 134 7.89 17.48 -7.23
N GLU A 135 8.14 16.36 -6.54
CA GLU A 135 9.49 15.82 -6.27
C GLU A 135 10.25 15.46 -7.55
N PHE A 136 9.55 14.91 -8.55
CA PHE A 136 10.12 14.72 -9.88
C PHE A 136 10.60 16.05 -10.48
N PHE A 137 9.73 17.07 -10.54
CA PHE A 137 10.10 18.38 -11.08
C PHE A 137 11.12 19.14 -10.23
N GLN A 138 11.23 18.85 -8.94
CA GLN A 138 12.32 19.35 -8.09
C GLN A 138 13.66 18.71 -8.48
N GLY A 139 13.67 17.49 -9.03
CA GLY A 139 14.86 16.76 -9.46
C GLY A 139 15.28 15.62 -8.52
N TYR A 140 14.42 15.21 -7.57
CA TYR A 140 14.73 14.12 -6.61
C TYR A 140 14.92 12.76 -7.27
N LEU A 141 14.43 12.58 -8.49
CA LEU A 141 14.59 11.35 -9.29
C LEU A 141 15.78 11.43 -10.26
N GLY A 142 16.55 12.52 -10.20
CA GLY A 142 17.59 12.84 -11.18
C GLY A 142 17.07 13.74 -12.30
N GLN A 143 17.87 13.86 -13.36
CA GLN A 143 17.58 14.73 -14.50
C GLN A 143 17.04 13.89 -15.67
N PRO A 144 15.85 14.21 -16.23
CA PRO A 144 15.34 13.50 -17.39
C PRO A 144 16.16 13.82 -18.64
N VAL A 145 16.16 12.89 -19.60
CA VAL A 145 16.75 13.11 -20.93
C VAL A 145 16.05 14.31 -21.58
N GLY A 146 16.82 15.26 -22.11
CA GLY A 146 16.27 16.49 -22.69
C GLY A 146 15.94 17.59 -21.66
N GLY A 147 16.09 17.32 -20.36
CA GLY A 147 15.77 18.26 -19.30
C GLY A 147 14.27 18.37 -19.01
N PHE A 148 13.92 19.19 -18.02
CA PHE A 148 12.53 19.41 -17.64
C PHE A 148 11.87 20.48 -18.53
N PRO A 149 10.58 20.32 -18.91
CA PRO A 149 9.86 21.35 -19.64
C PRO A 149 9.72 22.65 -18.83
N GLU A 150 10.20 23.76 -19.39
CA GLU A 150 9.98 25.12 -18.86
C GLU A 150 8.96 25.86 -19.74
N PRO A 151 8.11 26.75 -19.17
CA PRO A 151 8.09 27.22 -17.79
C PRO A 151 7.35 26.29 -16.80
N LEU A 152 6.92 25.11 -17.26
CA LEU A 152 6.08 24.21 -16.46
C LEU A 152 6.76 23.77 -15.16
N ARG A 153 8.04 23.36 -15.21
CA ARG A 153 8.82 23.02 -14.01
C ARG A 153 8.76 24.16 -13.00
N SER A 154 9.13 25.37 -13.43
CA SER A 154 9.14 26.56 -12.57
C SER A 154 7.76 26.83 -11.94
N LYS A 155 6.67 26.66 -12.70
CA LYS A 155 5.30 26.82 -12.18
C LYS A 155 4.92 25.74 -11.15
N ILE A 156 5.30 24.48 -11.37
CA ILE A 156 4.98 23.37 -10.46
C ILE A 156 5.77 23.48 -9.15
N ILE A 157 7.08 23.74 -9.22
CA ILE A 157 7.92 23.80 -8.01
C ILE A 157 7.74 25.11 -7.25
N ARG A 158 7.37 26.21 -7.93
CA ARG A 158 7.28 27.56 -7.36
C ARG A 158 8.58 27.91 -6.62
N ASN A 159 8.50 28.08 -5.30
CA ASN A 159 9.62 28.42 -4.42
C ASN A 159 10.28 27.20 -3.75
N LYS A 160 9.88 25.97 -4.12
CA LYS A 160 10.44 24.75 -3.53
C LYS A 160 11.89 24.51 -4.01
N PRO A 161 12.72 23.82 -3.20
CA PRO A 161 14.11 23.55 -3.56
C PRO A 161 14.25 22.84 -4.91
N ARG A 162 15.27 23.24 -5.67
CA ARG A 162 15.61 22.68 -6.99
C ARG A 162 16.93 21.92 -6.91
N ILE A 163 16.95 20.72 -7.50
CA ILE A 163 18.12 19.86 -7.64
C ILE A 163 18.44 19.74 -9.13
N ASP A 164 19.61 20.23 -9.54
CA ASP A 164 20.09 20.21 -10.94
C ASP A 164 21.17 19.14 -11.18
N GLY A 165 21.37 18.23 -10.23
CA GLY A 165 22.39 17.18 -10.31
C GLY A 165 21.93 15.85 -9.68
N ARG A 166 22.89 15.05 -9.20
CA ARG A 166 22.61 13.77 -8.54
C ARG A 166 22.08 14.02 -7.12
N PRO A 167 20.85 13.62 -6.76
CA PRO A 167 20.26 13.92 -5.44
C PRO A 167 21.09 13.44 -4.25
N GLY A 168 21.69 12.25 -4.35
CA GLY A 168 22.55 11.71 -3.30
C GLY A 168 23.96 12.28 -3.23
N ALA A 169 24.28 13.37 -3.95
CA ALA A 169 25.61 14.00 -3.91
C ALA A 169 25.84 14.85 -2.66
N THR A 170 24.76 15.36 -2.06
CA THR A 170 24.79 16.24 -0.89
C THR A 170 24.32 15.52 0.38
N MET A 171 24.10 14.21 0.33
CA MET A 171 23.71 13.43 1.51
C MET A 171 24.93 13.16 2.38
N ASP A 172 24.76 13.33 3.70
CA ASP A 172 25.80 12.99 4.66
C ASP A 172 26.10 11.49 4.64
N PRO A 173 27.38 11.08 4.82
CA PRO A 173 27.74 9.68 4.98
C PRO A 173 27.03 9.05 6.19
N LEU A 174 26.50 7.84 5.99
CA LEU A 174 25.87 7.10 7.08
C LEU A 174 26.93 6.38 7.94
N ASP A 175 26.81 6.48 9.26
CA ASP A 175 27.61 5.70 10.21
C ASP A 175 27.00 4.32 10.48
N PHE A 176 27.37 3.34 9.66
CA PHE A 176 26.92 1.95 9.81
C PHE A 176 27.32 1.31 11.14
N LYS A 177 28.44 1.73 11.76
CA LYS A 177 28.88 1.15 13.05
C LYS A 177 27.96 1.60 14.16
N LYS A 178 27.63 2.89 14.18
CA LYS A 178 26.66 3.46 15.12
C LYS A 178 25.28 2.83 14.94
N THR A 179 24.76 2.77 13.70
CA THR A 179 23.46 2.15 13.41
C THR A 179 23.42 0.69 13.87
N LYS A 180 24.49 -0.09 13.64
CA LYS A 180 24.57 -1.48 14.11
C LYS A 180 24.54 -1.58 15.64
N GLN A 181 25.19 -0.68 16.35
CA GLN A 181 25.18 -0.66 17.81
C GLN A 181 23.78 -0.34 18.35
N GLU A 182 23.09 0.64 17.76
CA GLU A 182 21.72 1.01 18.12
C GLU A 182 20.75 -0.14 17.88
N LEU A 183 20.81 -0.79 16.71
CA LEU A 183 19.97 -1.94 16.39
C LEU A 183 20.25 -3.14 17.29
N ARG A 184 21.52 -3.41 17.63
CA ARG A 184 21.87 -4.48 18.58
C ARG A 184 21.41 -4.19 20.01
N ALA A 185 21.37 -2.92 20.40
CA ALA A 185 20.80 -2.51 21.68
C ALA A 185 19.28 -2.70 21.69
N LYS A 186 18.59 -2.41 20.57
CA LYS A 186 17.13 -2.51 20.45
C LYS A 186 16.62 -3.94 20.26
N PHE A 187 17.25 -4.72 19.37
CA PHE A 187 16.75 -6.03 18.94
C PHE A 187 17.66 -7.20 19.37
N GLY A 188 18.89 -6.93 19.81
CA GLY A 188 19.81 -7.93 20.35
C GLY A 188 21.01 -8.23 19.46
N LYS A 189 21.93 -9.05 19.99
CA LYS A 189 23.25 -9.29 19.38
C LYS A 189 23.22 -10.04 18.04
N HIS A 190 22.10 -10.66 17.70
CA HIS A 190 21.93 -11.44 16.47
C HIS A 190 21.92 -10.56 15.20
N ILE A 191 21.66 -9.26 15.33
CA ILE A 191 21.69 -8.30 14.21
C ILE A 191 23.01 -8.37 13.44
N THR A 192 22.89 -8.69 12.16
CA THR A 192 23.94 -8.85 11.16
C THR A 192 24.17 -7.57 10.37
N ASP A 193 25.20 -7.52 9.52
CA ASP A 193 25.39 -6.37 8.61
C ASP A 193 24.28 -6.27 7.55
N ALA A 194 23.71 -7.41 7.13
CA ALA A 194 22.57 -7.44 6.21
C ALA A 194 21.30 -6.83 6.83
N ASP A 195 21.10 -7.03 8.14
CA ASP A 195 20.01 -6.40 8.88
C ASP A 195 20.19 -4.88 8.97
N VAL A 196 21.43 -4.42 9.18
CA VAL A 196 21.72 -2.97 9.17
C VAL A 196 21.41 -2.39 7.79
N THR A 197 21.82 -3.05 6.70
CA THR A 197 21.48 -2.58 5.34
C THR A 197 19.97 -2.59 5.10
N SER A 198 19.26 -3.62 5.56
CA SER A 198 17.79 -3.70 5.47
C SER A 198 17.11 -2.56 6.21
N TYR A 199 17.55 -2.26 7.44
CA TYR A 199 17.07 -1.14 8.23
C TYR A 199 17.35 0.20 7.54
N VAL A 200 18.54 0.40 6.98
CA VAL A 200 18.89 1.64 6.28
C VAL A 200 18.02 1.87 5.04
N MET A 201 17.68 0.81 4.31
CA MET A 201 16.80 0.91 3.15
C MET A 201 15.34 1.13 3.55
N TYR A 202 14.87 0.45 4.60
CA TYR A 202 13.46 0.48 5.03
C TYR A 202 13.32 0.47 6.56
N PRO A 203 13.59 1.59 7.27
CA PRO A 203 13.67 1.60 8.73
C PRO A 203 12.38 1.09 9.40
N LYS A 204 11.25 1.68 9.04
CA LYS A 204 9.95 1.33 9.60
C LYS A 204 9.55 -0.13 9.31
N VAL A 205 9.75 -0.58 8.06
CA VAL A 205 9.42 -1.96 7.66
C VAL A 205 10.29 -2.97 8.39
N PHE A 206 11.58 -2.66 8.59
CA PHE A 206 12.48 -3.51 9.36
C PHE A 206 12.04 -3.61 10.82
N GLU A 207 11.65 -2.50 11.45
CA GLU A 207 11.16 -2.53 12.83
C GLU A 207 9.84 -3.31 12.97
N GLU A 208 8.91 -3.13 12.03
CA GLU A 208 7.67 -3.92 11.96
C GLU A 208 7.98 -5.41 11.76
N TYR A 209 8.95 -5.75 10.91
CA TYR A 209 9.42 -7.12 10.71
C TYR A 209 10.04 -7.72 11.98
N GLN A 210 10.88 -6.97 12.70
CA GLN A 210 11.46 -7.44 13.96
C GLN A 210 10.37 -7.71 15.01
N GLY A 211 9.40 -6.81 15.14
CA GLY A 211 8.24 -7.03 16.03
C GLY A 211 7.39 -8.23 15.59
N PHE A 212 7.28 -8.49 14.29
CA PHE A 212 6.61 -9.67 13.77
C PHE A 212 7.35 -10.97 14.15
N ILE A 213 8.67 -11.00 13.98
CA ILE A 213 9.52 -12.14 14.36
C ILE A 213 9.47 -12.37 15.88
N GLU A 214 9.49 -11.32 16.69
CA GLU A 214 9.37 -11.43 18.15
C GLU A 214 8.03 -12.05 18.55
N LYS A 215 6.94 -11.66 17.87
CA LYS A 215 5.58 -12.13 18.17
C LYS A 215 5.28 -13.53 17.65
N TYR A 216 5.72 -13.86 16.43
CA TYR A 216 5.30 -15.06 15.70
C TYR A 216 6.42 -16.04 15.39
N GLY A 217 7.69 -15.65 15.60
CA GLY A 217 8.84 -16.42 15.17
C GLY A 217 9.05 -16.40 13.65
N ASP A 218 9.91 -17.29 13.18
CA ASP A 218 10.18 -17.47 11.75
C ASP A 218 9.07 -18.30 11.09
N LEU A 219 8.20 -17.63 10.33
CA LEU A 219 7.13 -18.27 9.57
C LEU A 219 7.55 -18.69 8.15
N SER A 220 8.79 -18.44 7.72
CA SER A 220 9.26 -18.81 6.38
C SER A 220 9.31 -20.34 6.17
N VAL A 221 9.36 -21.10 7.25
CA VAL A 221 9.32 -22.57 7.26
C VAL A 221 7.92 -23.15 7.15
N VAL A 222 6.88 -22.32 7.28
CA VAL A 222 5.48 -22.75 7.19
C VAL A 222 5.11 -22.98 5.73
N PRO A 223 4.57 -24.15 5.35
CA PRO A 223 4.13 -24.40 3.98
C PRO A 223 3.11 -23.35 3.52
N THR A 224 3.24 -22.87 2.28
CA THR A 224 2.43 -21.77 1.73
C THR A 224 0.92 -21.95 1.92
N ARG A 225 0.40 -23.19 1.79
CA ARG A 225 -1.01 -23.52 2.01
C ARG A 225 -1.49 -23.09 3.41
N TYR A 226 -0.67 -23.33 4.43
CA TYR A 226 -0.99 -23.02 5.84
C TYR A 226 -0.56 -21.60 6.23
N PHE A 227 0.35 -20.99 5.46
CA PHE A 227 0.70 -19.58 5.62
C PHE A 227 -0.43 -18.66 5.10
N LEU A 228 -1.02 -18.99 3.95
CA LEU A 228 -2.06 -18.18 3.31
C LEU A 228 -3.49 -18.56 3.73
N GLY A 229 -3.69 -19.74 4.30
CA GLY A 229 -5.00 -20.24 4.70
C GLY A 229 -4.91 -21.10 5.95
N ARG A 230 -6.04 -21.27 6.64
CA ARG A 230 -6.11 -22.18 7.80
C ARG A 230 -6.17 -23.64 7.33
N PRO A 231 -5.61 -24.59 8.10
CA PRO A 231 -5.89 -26.01 7.90
C PRO A 231 -7.36 -26.34 8.19
N ASP A 232 -7.85 -27.44 7.63
CA ASP A 232 -9.15 -27.99 7.97
C ASP A 232 -9.12 -28.62 9.38
N VAL A 233 -10.28 -28.69 10.03
CA VAL A 233 -10.39 -29.38 11.33
C VAL A 233 -10.09 -30.86 11.14
N GLY A 234 -9.15 -31.39 11.92
CA GLY A 234 -8.62 -32.75 11.82
C GLY A 234 -7.41 -32.88 10.88
N GLU A 235 -7.07 -31.84 10.11
CA GLU A 235 -5.91 -31.86 9.23
C GLU A 235 -4.61 -31.75 10.02
N GLU A 236 -3.66 -32.64 9.69
CA GLU A 236 -2.30 -32.66 10.26
C GLU A 236 -1.31 -31.96 9.32
N MET A 237 -0.50 -31.07 9.87
CA MET A 237 0.56 -30.33 9.19
C MET A 237 1.92 -30.66 9.79
N HIS A 238 2.91 -30.84 8.90
CA HIS A 238 4.29 -31.15 9.25
C HIS A 238 5.16 -29.94 8.93
N ILE A 239 5.68 -29.27 9.96
CA ILE A 239 6.49 -28.05 9.83
C ILE A 239 7.91 -28.35 10.28
N SER A 240 8.85 -28.35 9.34
CA SER A 240 10.27 -28.59 9.64
C SER A 240 10.96 -27.28 10.02
N ILE A 241 11.24 -27.10 11.30
CA ILE A 241 11.83 -25.86 11.84
C ILE A 241 13.35 -25.87 11.75
N GLU A 242 13.98 -27.03 11.89
CA GLU A 242 15.43 -27.22 11.78
C GLU A 242 15.71 -28.65 11.28
N LYS A 243 16.95 -28.92 10.84
CA LYS A 243 17.35 -30.27 10.44
C LYS A 243 17.13 -31.26 11.58
N GLY A 244 16.22 -32.22 11.38
CA GLY A 244 15.87 -33.23 12.37
C GLY A 244 14.82 -32.81 13.40
N LYS A 245 14.24 -31.60 13.30
CA LYS A 245 13.15 -31.13 14.15
C LYS A 245 11.93 -30.77 13.31
N THR A 246 10.88 -31.57 13.46
CA THR A 246 9.59 -31.36 12.80
C THR A 246 8.50 -31.23 13.84
N LEU A 247 7.70 -30.17 13.74
CA LEU A 247 6.48 -30.01 14.50
C LEU A 247 5.35 -30.69 13.73
N ILE A 248 4.66 -31.62 14.39
CA ILE A 248 3.44 -32.24 13.90
C ILE A 248 2.31 -31.52 14.60
N ILE A 249 1.53 -30.75 13.85
CA ILE A 249 0.44 -29.95 14.40
C ILE A 249 -0.87 -30.37 13.75
N ARG A 250 -1.92 -30.60 14.54
CA ARG A 250 -3.27 -30.88 14.04
C ARG A 250 -4.25 -29.87 14.59
N LEU A 251 -5.06 -29.27 13.73
CA LEU A 251 -6.15 -28.40 14.19
C LEU A 251 -7.29 -29.28 14.71
N MET A 252 -7.61 -29.18 16.01
CA MET A 252 -8.61 -30.04 16.65
C MET A 252 -10.00 -29.42 16.67
N ALA A 253 -10.10 -28.13 17.00
CA ALA A 253 -11.36 -27.42 17.04
C ALA A 253 -11.14 -25.90 16.99
N VAL A 254 -12.16 -25.18 16.50
CA VAL A 254 -12.26 -23.71 16.60
C VAL A 254 -13.53 -23.38 17.37
N GLY A 255 -13.38 -22.68 18.49
CA GLY A 255 -14.49 -22.29 19.36
C GLY A 255 -15.36 -21.17 18.78
N PRO A 256 -16.54 -20.94 19.36
CA PRO A 256 -17.33 -19.74 19.09
C PRO A 256 -16.55 -18.48 19.52
N VAL A 257 -17.02 -17.31 19.08
CA VAL A 257 -16.49 -16.04 19.61
C VAL A 257 -16.87 -15.93 21.08
N VAL A 258 -15.91 -15.61 21.92
CA VAL A 258 -16.10 -15.25 23.32
C VAL A 258 -16.71 -13.85 23.36
N GLU A 259 -17.95 -13.75 23.83
CA GLU A 259 -18.69 -12.49 23.96
C GLU A 259 -17.90 -11.46 24.78
N GLY A 260 -17.92 -10.20 24.34
CA GLY A 260 -17.27 -9.08 25.02
C GLY A 260 -15.76 -8.92 24.77
N HIS A 261 -15.08 -9.92 24.19
CA HIS A 261 -13.63 -9.87 23.96
C HIS A 261 -13.20 -10.04 22.49
N ALA A 262 -14.13 -10.34 21.57
CA ALA A 262 -13.83 -10.59 20.15
C ALA A 262 -12.67 -11.60 19.97
N GLN A 263 -12.62 -12.64 20.80
CA GLN A 263 -11.62 -13.71 20.74
C GLN A 263 -12.27 -15.06 20.49
N ARG A 264 -11.51 -16.03 19.97
CA ARG A 264 -11.88 -17.44 19.87
C ARG A 264 -10.79 -18.29 20.47
N ASP A 265 -11.19 -19.32 21.19
CA ASP A 265 -10.26 -20.38 21.57
C ASP A 265 -10.10 -21.36 20.42
N VAL A 266 -8.85 -21.70 20.12
CA VAL A 266 -8.46 -22.64 19.08
C VAL A 266 -7.64 -23.76 19.72
N TRP A 267 -8.07 -25.00 19.50
CA TRP A 267 -7.38 -26.18 20.03
C TRP A 267 -6.52 -26.81 18.94
N PHE A 268 -5.25 -27.03 19.26
CA PHE A 268 -4.30 -27.75 18.45
C PHE A 268 -3.76 -28.96 19.20
N GLU A 269 -3.45 -30.03 18.50
CA GLU A 269 -2.55 -31.08 18.99
C GLU A 269 -1.16 -30.79 18.41
N VAL A 270 -0.13 -30.66 19.26
CA VAL A 270 1.25 -30.39 18.85
C VAL A 270 2.13 -31.51 19.40
N ASN A 271 2.70 -32.32 18.52
CA ASN A 271 3.51 -33.49 18.86
C ASN A 271 2.82 -34.43 19.88
N GLY A 272 1.50 -34.62 19.73
CA GLY A 272 0.68 -35.45 20.61
C GLY A 272 0.12 -34.76 21.86
N GLU A 273 0.48 -33.50 22.13
CA GLU A 273 -0.05 -32.72 23.25
C GLU A 273 -1.11 -31.72 22.80
N VAL A 274 -2.28 -31.75 23.44
CA VAL A 274 -3.34 -30.77 23.17
C VAL A 274 -3.01 -29.43 23.83
N ARG A 275 -3.12 -28.36 23.06
CA ARG A 275 -2.92 -26.97 23.48
C ARG A 275 -4.08 -26.12 23.02
N ALA A 276 -4.55 -25.23 23.89
CA ALA A 276 -5.53 -24.19 23.55
C ALA A 276 -4.81 -22.86 23.39
N VAL A 277 -5.18 -22.10 22.36
CA VAL A 277 -4.65 -20.76 22.07
C VAL A 277 -5.82 -19.84 21.80
N SER A 278 -5.89 -18.72 22.52
CA SER A 278 -6.89 -17.67 22.26
C SER A 278 -6.40 -16.76 21.13
N VAL A 279 -7.24 -16.59 20.10
CA VAL A 279 -6.96 -15.81 18.90
C VAL A 279 -8.01 -14.73 18.73
N GLU A 280 -7.59 -13.50 18.45
CA GLU A 280 -8.49 -12.39 18.15
C GLU A 280 -9.26 -12.62 16.84
N ASP A 281 -10.59 -12.50 16.90
CA ASP A 281 -11.48 -12.52 15.75
C ASP A 281 -11.72 -11.09 15.26
N LYS A 282 -10.92 -10.69 14.26
CA LYS A 282 -11.00 -9.37 13.63
C LYS A 282 -12.30 -9.13 12.84
N ASN A 283 -13.07 -10.18 12.53
CA ASN A 283 -14.38 -10.00 11.89
C ASN A 283 -15.47 -9.73 12.93
N SER A 284 -15.35 -10.28 14.14
CA SER A 284 -16.27 -10.01 15.25
C SER A 284 -16.07 -8.61 15.86
N ALA A 285 -14.86 -8.05 15.80
CA ALA A 285 -14.61 -6.66 16.15
C ALA A 285 -15.26 -5.66 15.16
N VAL A 286 -15.70 -6.16 13.99
CA VAL A 286 -16.45 -5.44 12.96
C VAL A 286 -17.95 -5.78 13.04
N GLU A 287 -18.46 -6.14 14.23
CA GLU A 287 -19.86 -5.82 14.50
C GLU A 287 -20.00 -4.31 14.37
N THR A 288 -20.60 -3.92 13.24
CA THR A 288 -20.99 -2.57 12.87
C THR A 288 -21.54 -1.83 14.09
N VAL A 289 -20.70 -1.05 14.75
CA VAL A 289 -21.18 0.07 15.55
C VAL A 289 -21.92 0.94 14.54
N SER A 290 -23.25 0.84 14.52
CA SER A 290 -24.10 1.73 13.74
C SER A 290 -23.87 3.14 14.27
N ARG A 291 -22.92 3.85 13.67
CA ARG A 291 -22.58 5.22 14.05
C ARG A 291 -23.74 6.14 13.65
N GLU A 292 -24.02 7.12 14.49
CA GLU A 292 -24.96 8.18 14.18
C GLU A 292 -24.50 8.86 12.89
N ARG A 293 -25.41 9.10 11.94
CA ARG A 293 -25.08 9.81 10.69
C ARG A 293 -25.34 11.29 10.82
N ALA A 294 -24.54 12.08 10.11
CA ALA A 294 -24.77 13.51 9.99
C ALA A 294 -26.12 13.79 9.32
N THR A 295 -26.82 14.80 9.82
CA THR A 295 -28.09 15.27 9.25
C THR A 295 -27.83 16.35 8.19
N SER A 296 -28.88 16.91 7.60
CA SER A 296 -28.78 18.04 6.67
C SER A 296 -28.45 19.38 7.36
N ASP A 297 -28.38 19.40 8.70
CA ASP A 297 -28.01 20.57 9.48
C ASP A 297 -26.51 20.88 9.29
N PRO A 298 -26.12 22.11 8.90
CA PRO A 298 -24.72 22.53 8.81
C PRO A 298 -23.92 22.32 10.12
N GLY A 299 -24.58 22.34 11.28
CA GLY A 299 -23.96 22.02 12.56
C GLY A 299 -23.65 20.53 12.75
N SER A 300 -24.23 19.63 11.95
CA SER A 300 -24.01 18.19 11.99
C SER A 300 -22.88 17.80 11.03
N VAL A 301 -21.64 17.78 11.51
CA VAL A 301 -20.46 17.58 10.64
C VAL A 301 -20.21 16.10 10.42
N GLY A 302 -20.45 15.63 9.19
CA GLY A 302 -20.18 14.24 8.78
C GLY A 302 -18.77 14.01 8.26
N ALA A 303 -18.32 12.76 8.29
CA ALA A 303 -17.06 12.34 7.69
C ALA A 303 -17.13 12.45 6.15
N PRO A 304 -16.18 13.13 5.49
CA PRO A 304 -16.21 13.33 4.03
C PRO A 304 -15.89 12.06 3.25
N MET A 305 -15.21 11.11 3.87
CA MET A 305 -14.81 9.82 3.32
C MET A 305 -14.66 8.79 4.44
N SER A 306 -14.69 7.50 4.10
CA SER A 306 -14.38 6.43 5.05
C SER A 306 -12.89 6.42 5.42
N GLY A 307 -12.56 6.19 6.68
CA GLY A 307 -11.18 6.20 7.18
C GLY A 307 -11.08 5.94 8.69
N VAL A 308 -9.88 6.08 9.23
CA VAL A 308 -9.59 5.96 10.67
C VAL A 308 -9.27 7.33 11.24
N VAL A 309 -9.87 7.72 12.36
CA VAL A 309 -9.56 8.96 13.06
C VAL A 309 -8.15 8.85 13.67
N VAL A 310 -7.22 9.68 13.22
CA VAL A 310 -5.83 9.72 13.73
C VAL A 310 -5.70 10.63 14.94
N GLU A 311 -6.41 11.76 14.90
CA GLU A 311 -6.29 12.82 15.89
C GLU A 311 -7.63 13.57 15.99
N VAL A 312 -8.09 13.85 17.22
CA VAL A 312 -9.25 14.72 17.46
C VAL A 312 -8.75 16.07 17.97
N ARG A 313 -9.11 17.16 17.27
CA ARG A 313 -8.56 18.51 17.52
C ARG A 313 -9.47 19.45 18.30
N VAL A 314 -10.68 18.99 18.61
CA VAL A 314 -11.71 19.78 19.29
C VAL A 314 -12.25 19.07 20.51
N LYS A 315 -12.82 19.82 21.45
CA LYS A 315 -13.46 19.31 22.66
C LYS A 315 -14.88 19.85 22.82
N ASP A 316 -15.70 19.14 23.58
CA ASP A 316 -17.03 19.60 23.97
C ASP A 316 -16.98 20.99 24.63
N GLY A 317 -17.85 21.89 24.18
CA GLY A 317 -17.94 23.28 24.63
C GLY A 317 -16.95 24.25 23.97
N GLN A 318 -16.05 23.79 23.11
CA GLN A 318 -15.05 24.65 22.47
C GLN A 318 -15.68 25.59 21.43
N GLU A 319 -15.27 26.86 21.43
CA GLU A 319 -15.59 27.82 20.35
C GLU A 319 -14.78 27.49 19.08
N ILE A 320 -15.46 27.45 17.94
CA ILE A 320 -14.88 27.04 16.67
C ILE A 320 -15.33 27.99 15.55
N LYS A 321 -14.43 28.28 14.60
CA LYS A 321 -14.73 29.09 13.42
C LYS A 321 -14.87 28.22 12.19
N LYS A 322 -15.65 28.71 11.22
CA LYS A 322 -15.73 28.09 9.89
C LYS A 322 -14.32 27.91 9.30
N GLY A 323 -14.01 26.69 8.90
CA GLY A 323 -12.71 26.29 8.34
C GLY A 323 -11.75 25.68 9.35
N ASP A 324 -12.02 25.78 10.65
CA ASP A 324 -11.15 25.19 11.67
C ASP A 324 -11.21 23.65 11.61
N PRO A 325 -10.07 22.96 11.78
CA PRO A 325 -10.02 21.51 11.73
C PRO A 325 -10.62 20.88 13.00
N VAL A 326 -11.51 19.91 12.83
CA VAL A 326 -12.18 19.18 13.92
C VAL A 326 -11.46 17.88 14.27
N CYS A 327 -11.03 17.12 13.26
CA CYS A 327 -10.24 15.91 13.41
C CYS A 327 -9.40 15.64 12.16
N VAL A 328 -8.46 14.71 12.26
CA VAL A 328 -7.66 14.19 11.14
C VAL A 328 -8.07 12.74 10.89
N LEU A 329 -8.40 12.44 9.65
CA LEU A 329 -8.68 11.08 9.19
C LEU A 329 -7.49 10.55 8.40
N SER A 330 -7.12 9.30 8.64
CA SER A 330 -6.22 8.51 7.79
C SER A 330 -7.03 7.51 7.01
N ALA A 331 -7.02 7.67 5.70
CA ALA A 331 -7.52 6.68 4.78
C ALA A 331 -6.38 6.32 3.84
N MET A 332 -6.05 5.03 3.76
CA MET A 332 -5.04 4.52 2.82
C MET A 332 -3.67 5.22 2.94
N LYS A 333 -3.24 5.52 4.18
CA LYS A 333 -1.97 6.23 4.51
C LYS A 333 -1.91 7.70 4.03
N MET A 334 -3.05 8.30 3.65
CA MET A 334 -3.19 9.73 3.44
C MET A 334 -4.00 10.34 4.59
N GLU A 335 -3.47 11.42 5.17
CA GLU A 335 -4.12 12.16 6.23
C GLU A 335 -4.88 13.36 5.65
N SER A 336 -6.15 13.50 6.00
CA SER A 336 -6.99 14.63 5.62
C SER A 336 -7.68 15.21 6.85
N ALA A 337 -7.69 16.54 6.97
CA ALA A 337 -8.43 17.22 8.02
C ALA A 337 -9.91 17.33 7.65
N VAL A 338 -10.80 17.03 8.60
CA VAL A 338 -12.22 17.40 8.55
C VAL A 338 -12.33 18.81 9.13
N THR A 339 -13.03 19.72 8.47
CA THR A 339 -13.14 21.14 8.89
C THR A 339 -14.57 21.53 9.20
N ALA A 340 -14.74 22.47 10.14
CA ALA A 340 -16.04 23.01 10.52
C ALA A 340 -16.68 23.83 9.37
N PRO A 341 -17.91 23.53 8.94
CA PRO A 341 -18.59 24.28 7.87
C PRO A 341 -19.20 25.60 8.35
N VAL A 342 -19.41 25.77 9.66
CA VAL A 342 -20.02 26.93 10.34
C VAL A 342 -19.21 27.31 11.58
N SER A 343 -19.34 28.56 12.03
CA SER A 343 -18.78 29.03 13.31
C SER A 343 -19.80 28.82 14.42
N GLY A 344 -19.34 28.56 15.65
CA GLY A 344 -20.23 28.34 16.80
C GLY A 344 -19.51 27.69 17.99
N HIS A 345 -20.25 26.91 18.78
CA HIS A 345 -19.69 26.11 19.86
C HIS A 345 -19.93 24.61 19.63
N VAL A 346 -18.91 23.80 19.88
CA VAL A 346 -19.00 22.34 19.79
C VAL A 346 -19.93 21.83 20.90
N LYS A 347 -21.07 21.24 20.54
CA LYS A 347 -22.01 20.64 21.48
C LYS A 347 -21.50 19.32 22.01
N ARG A 348 -21.06 18.44 21.10
CA ARG A 348 -20.48 17.13 21.42
C ARG A 348 -19.59 16.61 20.29
N VAL A 349 -18.50 15.96 20.66
CA VAL A 349 -17.64 15.17 19.77
C VAL A 349 -18.07 13.70 19.85
N VAL A 350 -18.32 13.07 18.69
CA VAL A 350 -18.91 11.72 18.61
C VAL A 350 -17.86 10.64 18.32
N VAL A 351 -16.65 11.05 17.93
CA VAL A 351 -15.55 10.16 17.53
C VAL A 351 -14.35 10.25 18.48
N HIS A 352 -13.60 9.16 18.58
CA HIS A 352 -12.35 9.05 19.33
C HIS A 352 -11.17 8.69 18.40
N GLU A 353 -9.94 8.91 18.86
CA GLU A 353 -8.75 8.44 18.12
C GLU A 353 -8.76 6.92 17.97
N GLY A 354 -8.43 6.43 16.78
CA GLY A 354 -8.48 5.01 16.41
C GLY A 354 -9.83 4.55 15.85
N ASP A 355 -10.86 5.38 15.90
CA ASP A 355 -12.18 5.04 15.38
C ASP A 355 -12.19 4.85 13.86
N SER A 356 -12.74 3.72 13.39
CA SER A 356 -13.08 3.53 11.98
C SER A 356 -14.47 4.12 11.70
N ILE A 357 -14.54 5.05 10.76
CA ILE A 357 -15.76 5.75 10.36
C ILE A 357 -16.02 5.60 8.86
N ASN A 358 -17.30 5.57 8.48
CA ASN A 358 -17.72 5.61 7.08
C ASN A 358 -18.04 7.03 6.62
N GLN A 359 -18.05 7.25 5.31
CA GLN A 359 -18.57 8.50 4.74
C GLN A 359 -19.99 8.79 5.26
N GLY A 360 -20.18 10.00 5.78
CA GLY A 360 -21.45 10.47 6.34
C GLY A 360 -21.69 10.15 7.81
N ASP A 361 -20.80 9.40 8.47
CA ASP A 361 -20.89 9.20 9.93
C ASP A 361 -20.61 10.53 10.65
N LEU A 362 -21.36 10.81 11.71
CA LEU A 362 -21.27 12.05 12.48
C LEU A 362 -19.94 12.12 13.24
N VAL A 363 -19.22 13.21 13.04
CA VAL A 363 -17.94 13.51 13.69
C VAL A 363 -18.14 14.42 14.90
N VAL A 364 -18.85 15.53 14.69
CA VAL A 364 -19.10 16.56 15.72
C VAL A 364 -20.42 17.26 15.45
N GLU A 365 -21.08 17.71 16.52
CA GLU A 365 -22.28 18.56 16.46
C GLU A 365 -21.93 19.98 16.95
N ILE A 366 -22.26 21.01 16.17
CA ILE A 366 -21.95 22.43 16.42
C ILE A 366 -23.25 23.21 16.57
N VAL A 367 -23.39 23.93 17.68
CA VAL A 367 -24.44 24.95 17.85
C VAL A 367 -23.93 26.24 17.20
N HIS A 368 -24.61 26.70 16.15
CA HIS A 368 -24.20 27.82 15.29
C HIS A 368 -25.24 28.93 15.24
#